data_AF-A0A164Z9P3-F1
#
_entry.id   AF-A0A164Z9P3-F1
#
_cell.length_a   1.000
_cell.length_b   1.000
_cell.length_c   1.000
_cell.angle_alpha   90.00
_cell.angle_beta   90.00
_cell.angle_gamma   90.00
#
_symmetry.space_group_name_H-M   'P 1'
#
loop_
_entity.id
_entity.type
_entity.pdbx_description
1 polymer ?
#
loop_
_entity_poly.entity_id
_entity_poly.type
_entity_poly.pdbx_seq_one_letter_code
_entity_poly.pdbx_strand_id
1 'polypeptide(L)'
;MDDFNSETDSDYTSYWRDWFISSRGNEYFCEIDEEYLTDRFNLTGLNTEVQYYQYALDLVTDVFDLDCDDDMREQIEKSARHLYGLVHARYIVTTRGLAKMLEKYKKGDFGKCPRVMCEHQPLLPMGLSDNPNVKPVKLYCSKCEDIYNPKSSRHASIDGAYFGTSFHNILFQVYPALVPPKSIRRYEPRVFGFRVHAAAALQRWQDARREELKDRLHKLKIDSGFEDDDDGEREDEEEEDEAGDMDVVATNP
;
A
#
# COMPACT_ATOMS: atom_id res chain seq x y z
N MET A 1 24.67 40.64 -29.79
CA MET A 1 23.38 39.94 -29.60
C MET A 1 23.71 38.52 -29.93
N ASP A 2 24.24 37.83 -28.93
CA ASP A 2 24.77 36.49 -29.07
C ASP A 2 23.63 35.52 -28.80
N ASP A 3 23.42 34.62 -29.76
CA ASP A 3 22.31 33.70 -29.83
C ASP A 3 22.26 32.80 -28.60
N PHE A 4 21.08 32.80 -27.98
CA PHE A 4 20.69 31.94 -26.89
C PHE A 4 20.64 30.51 -27.42
N ASN A 5 21.70 29.72 -27.19
CA ASN A 5 21.69 28.28 -27.42
C ASN A 5 20.76 27.65 -26.36
N SER A 6 19.47 27.59 -26.68
CA SER A 6 18.50 26.78 -25.97
C SER A 6 18.79 25.32 -26.30
N GLU A 7 19.82 24.76 -25.66
CA GLU A 7 19.99 23.32 -25.55
C GLU A 7 18.73 22.77 -24.88
N THR A 8 17.90 22.20 -25.75
CA THR A 8 16.65 21.57 -25.37
C THR A 8 17.05 20.22 -24.80
N ASP A 9 17.01 20.13 -23.46
CA ASP A 9 17.37 18.97 -22.64
C ASP A 9 16.37 17.82 -22.86
N SER A 10 16.39 17.21 -24.04
CA SER A 10 15.36 16.24 -24.46
C SER A 10 15.88 14.94 -25.08
N ASP A 11 17.13 14.54 -24.83
CA ASP A 11 17.72 13.31 -25.42
C ASP A 11 18.33 12.32 -24.40
N TYR A 12 18.01 12.45 -23.10
CA TYR A 12 18.51 11.52 -22.05
C TYR A 12 17.41 10.61 -21.47
N THR A 13 16.60 10.00 -22.34
CA THR A 13 15.72 8.89 -21.92
C THR A 13 16.54 7.59 -21.91
N SER A 14 16.79 7.07 -20.71
CA SER A 14 17.49 5.78 -20.53
C SER A 14 16.61 4.64 -21.01
N TYR A 15 17.07 3.97 -22.07
CA TYR A 15 16.35 2.93 -22.77
C TYR A 15 15.98 1.76 -21.83
N TRP A 16 16.90 1.35 -20.95
CA TRP A 16 16.63 0.24 -20.04
C TRP A 16 15.60 0.59 -18.97
N ARG A 17 15.67 1.78 -18.35
CA ARG A 17 14.74 2.19 -17.28
C ARG A 17 13.31 2.33 -17.83
N ASP A 18 13.15 2.98 -18.96
CA ASP A 18 11.85 3.16 -19.62
C ASP A 18 11.26 1.82 -20.07
N TRP A 19 12.09 0.95 -20.64
CA TRP A 19 11.70 -0.42 -20.98
C TRP A 19 11.27 -1.21 -19.74
N PHE A 20 12.01 -1.13 -18.64
CA PHE A 20 11.70 -1.86 -17.41
C PHE A 20 10.36 -1.40 -16.82
N ILE A 21 10.09 -0.10 -16.76
CA ILE A 21 8.85 0.43 -16.15
C ILE A 21 7.63 0.18 -17.05
N SER A 22 7.82 0.23 -18.38
CA SER A 22 6.75 -0.09 -19.35
C SER A 22 6.50 -1.58 -19.50
N SER A 23 7.40 -2.44 -18.99
CA SER A 23 7.25 -3.88 -19.05
C SER A 23 6.04 -4.36 -18.24
N ARG A 24 5.33 -5.34 -18.80
CA ARG A 24 4.14 -5.92 -18.19
C ARG A 24 4.46 -6.50 -16.81
N GLY A 25 3.74 -6.04 -15.79
CA GLY A 25 3.97 -6.45 -14.40
C GLY A 25 4.72 -5.40 -13.57
N ASN A 26 5.31 -4.38 -14.18
CA ASN A 26 6.09 -3.36 -13.49
C ASN A 26 5.34 -2.03 -13.30
N GLU A 27 4.01 -2.03 -13.44
CA GLU A 27 3.20 -0.82 -13.40
C GLU A 27 3.26 -0.09 -12.04
N TYR A 28 3.72 -0.76 -10.98
CA TYR A 28 3.87 -0.19 -9.64
C TYR A 28 5.19 0.58 -9.43
N PHE A 29 6.19 0.35 -10.27
CA PHE A 29 7.45 1.07 -10.16
C PHE A 29 7.28 2.52 -10.63
N CYS A 30 8.03 3.42 -10.02
CA CYS A 30 8.32 4.73 -10.60
C CYS A 30 9.72 4.75 -11.21
N GLU A 31 9.96 5.73 -12.08
CA GLU A 31 11.28 5.99 -12.62
C GLU A 31 12.20 6.55 -11.55
N ILE A 32 13.37 5.95 -11.38
CA ILE A 32 14.43 6.46 -10.50
C ILE A 32 15.27 7.46 -11.29
N ASP A 33 15.51 8.64 -10.70
CA ASP A 33 16.34 9.66 -11.34
C ASP A 33 17.78 9.15 -11.55
N GLU A 34 18.37 9.48 -12.68
CA GLU A 34 19.74 9.08 -13.01
C GLU A 34 20.77 9.61 -12.01
N GLU A 35 20.58 10.83 -11.53
CA GLU A 35 21.38 11.45 -10.47
C GLU A 35 21.38 10.61 -9.18
N TYR A 36 20.28 9.92 -8.89
CA TYR A 36 20.18 9.06 -7.70
C TYR A 36 20.96 7.75 -7.89
N LEU A 37 20.95 7.20 -9.10
CA LEU A 37 21.67 5.96 -9.47
C LEU A 37 23.18 6.19 -9.60
N THR A 38 23.61 7.38 -10.01
CA THR A 38 25.04 7.71 -10.16
C THR A 38 25.72 8.06 -8.84
N ASP A 39 24.96 8.48 -7.83
CA ASP A 39 25.48 8.73 -6.49
C ASP A 39 25.70 7.41 -5.70
N ARG A 40 26.98 7.06 -5.54
CA ARG A 40 27.44 5.86 -4.83
C ARG A 40 26.96 5.79 -3.39
N PHE A 41 26.71 6.93 -2.74
CA PHE A 41 26.26 6.93 -1.34
C PHE A 41 24.89 6.26 -1.20
N ASN A 42 23.97 6.50 -2.14
CA ASN A 42 22.63 5.92 -2.15
C ASN A 42 22.65 4.38 -2.35
N LEU A 43 23.69 3.88 -3.01
CA LEU A 43 23.86 2.46 -3.35
C LEU A 43 24.67 1.66 -2.31
N THR A 44 25.07 2.30 -1.21
CA THR A 44 25.91 1.67 -0.18
C THR A 44 25.32 0.33 0.32
N GLY A 45 26.15 -0.72 0.34
CA GLY A 45 25.80 -2.07 0.81
C GLY A 45 25.18 -3.01 -0.24
N LEU A 46 24.61 -2.47 -1.33
CA LEU A 46 23.94 -3.27 -2.36
C LEU A 46 24.90 -4.16 -3.15
N ASN A 47 26.18 -3.79 -3.20
CA ASN A 47 27.24 -4.58 -3.80
C ASN A 47 27.44 -5.96 -3.14
N THR A 48 26.99 -6.14 -1.89
CA THR A 48 27.06 -7.43 -1.18
C THR A 48 25.80 -8.28 -1.38
N GLU A 49 24.69 -7.66 -1.75
CA GLU A 49 23.41 -8.33 -1.97
C GLU A 49 23.21 -8.75 -3.43
N VAL A 50 23.73 -7.97 -4.37
CA VAL A 50 23.53 -8.16 -5.81
C VAL A 50 24.73 -8.84 -6.45
N GLN A 51 24.48 -9.96 -7.14
CA GLN A 51 25.48 -10.63 -7.97
C GLN A 51 25.76 -9.81 -9.24
N TYR A 52 27.00 -9.84 -9.75
CA TYR A 52 27.38 -9.05 -10.93
C TYR A 52 27.07 -7.54 -10.80
N TYR A 53 27.15 -7.00 -9.58
CA TYR A 53 26.71 -5.64 -9.25
C TYR A 53 27.18 -4.56 -10.25
N GLN A 54 28.46 -4.56 -10.64
CA GLN A 54 28.98 -3.54 -11.57
C GLN A 54 28.30 -3.66 -12.94
N TYR A 55 28.22 -4.86 -13.51
CA TYR A 55 27.54 -5.10 -14.78
C TYR A 55 26.05 -4.79 -14.73
N ALA A 56 25.40 -5.12 -13.61
CA ALA A 56 24.00 -4.80 -13.38
C ALA A 56 23.77 -3.28 -13.32
N LEU A 57 24.66 -2.53 -12.65
CA LEU A 57 24.60 -1.08 -12.59
C LEU A 57 24.83 -0.46 -13.97
N ASP A 58 25.88 -0.90 -14.68
CA ASP A 58 26.20 -0.43 -16.03
C ASP A 58 25.02 -0.65 -16.98
N LEU A 59 24.29 -1.77 -16.84
CA LEU A 59 23.09 -2.06 -17.64
C LEU A 59 21.93 -1.12 -17.30
N VAL A 60 21.68 -0.85 -16.03
CA VAL A 60 20.61 0.07 -15.59
C VAL A 60 20.89 1.52 -15.98
N THR A 61 22.16 1.88 -16.15
CA THR A 61 22.61 3.21 -16.59
C THR A 61 22.91 3.30 -18.08
N ASP A 62 22.60 2.27 -18.89
CA ASP A 62 22.87 2.20 -20.33
C ASP A 62 24.36 2.40 -20.73
N VAL A 63 25.29 2.03 -19.84
CA VAL A 63 26.76 2.06 -20.09
C VAL A 63 27.31 0.64 -20.34
N PHE A 64 26.43 -0.35 -20.47
CA PHE A 64 26.82 -1.75 -20.65
C PHE A 64 27.30 -2.05 -22.06
N ASP A 65 28.60 -2.35 -22.20
CA ASP A 65 29.29 -2.60 -23.48
C ASP A 65 29.98 -3.99 -23.52
N LEU A 66 29.50 -4.95 -22.72
CA LEU A 66 30.10 -6.27 -22.65
C LEU A 66 29.43 -7.23 -23.65
N ASP A 67 30.20 -7.67 -24.65
CA ASP A 67 29.86 -8.84 -25.47
C ASP A 67 30.02 -10.11 -24.64
N CYS A 68 28.92 -10.61 -24.09
CA CYS A 68 28.82 -11.86 -23.36
C CYS A 68 27.88 -12.85 -24.07
N ASP A 69 27.97 -14.12 -23.71
CA ASP A 69 27.04 -15.14 -24.16
C ASP A 69 25.63 -14.92 -23.57
N ASP A 70 24.62 -15.48 -24.25
CA ASP A 70 23.21 -15.25 -23.92
C ASP A 70 22.87 -15.64 -22.46
N ASP A 71 23.47 -16.73 -21.95
CA ASP A 71 23.27 -17.21 -20.59
C ASP A 71 23.81 -16.22 -19.54
N MET A 72 25.00 -15.64 -19.76
CA MET A 72 25.57 -14.63 -18.87
C MET A 72 24.77 -13.33 -18.94
N ARG A 73 24.30 -12.95 -20.13
CA ARG A 73 23.45 -11.76 -20.31
C ARG A 73 22.15 -11.89 -19.53
N GLU A 74 21.49 -13.04 -19.57
CA GLU A 74 20.26 -13.29 -18.80
C GLU A 74 20.50 -13.17 -17.28
N GLN A 75 21.63 -13.67 -16.79
CA GLN A 75 22.01 -13.54 -15.38
C GLN A 75 22.24 -12.08 -14.97
N ILE A 76 22.93 -11.30 -15.81
CA ILE A 76 23.16 -9.86 -15.58
C ILE A 76 21.82 -9.12 -15.59
N GLU A 77 20.92 -9.40 -16.53
CA GLU A 77 19.59 -8.81 -16.55
C GLU A 77 18.79 -9.13 -15.29
N LYS A 78 18.85 -10.36 -14.78
CA LYS A 78 18.19 -10.75 -13.53
C LYS A 78 18.76 -9.95 -12.36
N SER A 79 20.07 -9.80 -12.29
CA SER A 79 20.74 -8.96 -11.29
C SER A 79 20.38 -7.49 -11.43
N ALA A 80 20.25 -6.95 -12.65
CA ALA A 80 19.83 -5.57 -12.91
C ALA A 80 18.40 -5.30 -12.44
N ARG A 81 17.45 -6.20 -12.74
CA ARG A 81 16.08 -6.10 -12.22
C ARG A 81 16.06 -6.15 -10.69
N HIS A 82 16.89 -6.99 -10.08
CA HIS A 82 17.00 -7.09 -8.63
C HIS A 82 17.60 -5.81 -8.02
N LEU A 83 18.70 -5.31 -8.57
CA LEU A 83 19.35 -4.06 -8.16
C LEU A 83 18.37 -2.89 -8.25
N TYR A 84 17.71 -2.72 -9.40
CA TYR A 84 16.75 -1.64 -9.61
C TYR A 84 15.62 -1.68 -8.57
N GLY A 85 15.13 -2.88 -8.25
CA GLY A 85 14.12 -3.06 -7.20
C GLY A 85 14.61 -2.63 -5.81
N LEU A 86 15.84 -2.99 -5.42
CA LEU A 86 16.40 -2.60 -4.12
C LEU A 86 16.66 -1.09 -4.04
N VAL A 87 17.13 -0.48 -5.13
CA VAL A 87 17.31 0.97 -5.21
C VAL A 87 15.96 1.67 -5.18
N HIS A 88 14.94 1.12 -5.85
CA HIS A 88 13.58 1.66 -5.84
C HIS A 88 13.03 1.78 -4.42
N ALA A 89 13.21 0.76 -3.57
CA ALA A 89 12.77 0.79 -2.17
C ALA A 89 13.39 1.97 -1.39
N ARG A 90 14.66 2.29 -1.66
CA ARG A 90 15.35 3.44 -1.05
C ARG A 90 14.93 4.77 -1.68
N TYR A 91 14.67 4.79 -2.98
CA TYR A 91 14.30 5.99 -3.72
C TYR A 91 12.91 6.49 -3.35
N ILE A 92 11.91 5.60 -3.22
CA ILE A 92 10.52 6.01 -2.98
C ILE A 92 10.24 6.61 -1.60
N VAL A 93 11.20 6.53 -0.68
CA VAL A 93 11.14 7.23 0.63
C VAL A 93 11.80 8.61 0.60
N THR A 94 12.47 8.98 -0.49
CA THR A 94 13.01 10.33 -0.70
C THR A 94 11.92 11.31 -1.14
N THR A 95 12.15 12.61 -1.03
CA THR A 95 11.19 13.64 -1.46
C THR A 95 10.84 13.55 -2.95
N ARG A 96 11.82 13.26 -3.82
CA ARG A 96 11.60 13.09 -5.27
C ARG A 96 10.80 11.82 -5.57
N GLY A 97 11.17 10.69 -4.96
CA GLY A 97 10.47 9.42 -5.15
C GLY A 97 9.03 9.44 -4.61
N LEU A 98 8.81 10.06 -3.45
CA LEU A 98 7.47 10.25 -2.88
C LEU A 98 6.56 11.05 -3.82
N ALA A 99 7.07 12.10 -4.47
CA ALA A 99 6.31 12.90 -5.42
C ALA A 99 5.89 12.07 -6.65
N LYS A 100 6.81 11.29 -7.24
CA LYS A 100 6.50 10.40 -8.38
C LYS A 100 5.46 9.34 -8.01
N MET A 101 5.62 8.71 -6.84
CA MET A 101 4.65 7.71 -6.36
C MET A 101 3.29 8.33 -6.02
N LEU A 102 3.27 9.57 -5.53
CA LEU A 102 2.03 10.31 -5.28
C LEU A 102 1.25 10.56 -6.57
N GLU A 103 1.91 10.89 -7.68
CA GLU A 103 1.23 11.05 -8.96
C GLU A 103 0.56 9.74 -9.41
N LYS A 104 1.26 8.61 -9.27
CA LYS A 104 0.71 7.28 -9.55
C LYS A 104 -0.46 6.93 -8.63
N TYR A 105 -0.36 7.29 -7.34
CA TYR A 105 -1.44 7.10 -6.36
C TYR A 105 -2.70 7.87 -6.75
N LYS A 106 -2.56 9.15 -7.15
CA LYS A 106 -3.68 9.98 -7.61
C LYS A 106 -4.33 9.45 -8.89
N LYS A 107 -3.53 8.89 -9.81
CA LYS A 107 -4.03 8.22 -11.02
C LYS A 107 -4.71 6.88 -10.73
N GLY A 108 -4.42 6.27 -9.59
CA GLY A 108 -4.95 4.97 -9.19
C GLY A 108 -4.23 3.79 -9.84
N ASP A 109 -2.98 3.97 -10.26
CA ASP A 109 -2.16 2.96 -10.97
C ASP A 109 -1.98 1.68 -10.14
N PHE A 110 -1.92 1.81 -8.82
CA PHE A 110 -1.74 0.69 -7.89
C PHE A 110 -3.00 -0.17 -7.74
N GLY A 111 -4.14 0.34 -8.19
CA GLY A 111 -5.45 -0.26 -8.02
C GLY A 111 -6.24 0.34 -6.86
N LYS A 112 -7.38 -0.27 -6.59
CA LYS A 112 -8.43 0.23 -5.69
C LYS A 112 -8.82 -0.84 -4.68
N CYS A 113 -9.16 -0.40 -3.48
CA CYS A 113 -9.56 -1.27 -2.37
C CYS A 113 -10.67 -2.25 -2.79
N PRO A 114 -10.53 -3.56 -2.51
CA PRO A 114 -11.57 -4.54 -2.82
C PRO A 114 -12.75 -4.46 -1.85
N ARG A 115 -12.59 -3.86 -0.67
CA ARG A 115 -13.68 -3.71 0.30
C ARG A 115 -14.70 -2.70 -0.21
N VAL A 116 -15.96 -3.13 -0.32
CA VAL A 116 -17.09 -2.33 -0.84
C VAL A 116 -17.25 -1.02 -0.07
N MET A 117 -17.20 -1.07 1.27
CA MET A 117 -17.33 0.10 2.14
C MET A 117 -16.16 1.10 2.04
N CYS A 118 -15.09 0.76 1.31
CA CYS A 118 -14.01 1.70 1.02
C CYS A 118 -14.23 2.50 -0.26
N GLU A 119 -15.34 2.29 -0.99
CA GLU A 119 -15.76 3.11 -2.13
C GLU A 119 -14.64 3.35 -3.14
N HIS A 120 -13.92 2.27 -3.51
CA HIS A 120 -12.84 2.34 -4.48
C HIS A 120 -11.64 3.23 -4.10
N GLN A 121 -11.36 3.38 -2.80
CA GLN A 121 -10.15 4.06 -2.30
C GLN A 121 -8.88 3.55 -3.02
N PRO A 122 -8.05 4.46 -3.59
CA PRO A 122 -6.75 4.10 -4.14
C PRO A 122 -5.83 3.41 -3.12
N LEU A 123 -5.04 2.45 -3.58
CA LEU A 123 -4.13 1.67 -2.75
C LEU A 123 -2.68 2.13 -2.94
N LEU A 124 -1.80 1.75 -2.01
CA LEU A 124 -0.35 1.94 -2.14
C LEU A 124 0.37 0.59 -2.07
N PRO A 125 1.42 0.38 -2.88
CA PRO A 125 2.23 -0.82 -2.78
C PRO A 125 3.05 -0.80 -1.48
N MET A 126 3.27 -1.98 -0.90
CA MET A 126 4.15 -2.17 0.25
C MET A 126 4.72 -3.59 0.29
N GLY A 127 5.86 -3.76 0.95
CA GLY A 127 6.42 -5.06 1.31
C GLY A 127 6.05 -5.47 2.73
N LEU A 128 5.82 -6.77 2.95
CA LEU A 128 5.67 -7.33 4.31
C LEU A 128 7.01 -7.61 4.99
N SER A 129 8.10 -7.49 4.25
CA SER A 129 9.48 -7.72 4.66
C SER A 129 10.36 -6.84 3.79
N ASP A 130 11.41 -6.26 4.39
CA ASP A 130 12.45 -5.53 3.65
C ASP A 130 13.52 -6.49 3.09
N ASN A 131 13.56 -7.74 3.59
CA ASN A 131 14.44 -8.76 3.06
C ASN A 131 13.89 -9.32 1.73
N PRO A 132 14.69 -9.40 0.67
CA PRO A 132 14.27 -9.92 -0.63
C PRO A 132 13.92 -11.41 -0.63
N ASN A 133 13.13 -11.83 -1.60
CA ASN A 133 12.66 -13.18 -1.87
C ASN A 133 11.84 -13.82 -0.73
N VAL A 134 11.30 -13.00 0.20
CA VAL A 134 10.50 -13.49 1.33
C VAL A 134 9.01 -13.52 0.99
N LYS A 135 8.45 -12.38 0.59
CA LYS A 135 7.03 -12.24 0.25
C LYS A 135 6.85 -11.26 -0.91
N PRO A 136 5.86 -11.50 -1.79
CA PRO A 136 5.57 -10.56 -2.87
C PRO A 136 4.91 -9.29 -2.34
N VAL A 137 4.86 -8.28 -3.20
CA VAL A 137 4.23 -7.00 -2.93
C VAL A 137 2.76 -7.16 -2.51
N LYS A 138 2.35 -6.32 -1.56
CA LYS A 138 0.97 -6.16 -1.10
C LYS A 138 0.51 -4.74 -1.30
N LEU A 139 -0.79 -4.52 -1.12
CA LEU A 139 -1.43 -3.23 -1.30
C LEU A 139 -2.05 -2.77 0.01
N TYR A 140 -1.64 -1.63 0.51
CA TYR A 140 -2.19 -0.99 1.71
C TYR A 140 -3.32 -0.03 1.34
N CYS A 141 -4.42 -0.08 2.10
CA CYS A 141 -5.54 0.85 1.96
C CYS A 141 -5.56 1.85 3.11
N SER A 142 -5.47 3.14 2.82
CA SER A 142 -5.53 4.19 3.84
C SER A 142 -6.91 4.40 4.45
N LYS A 143 -8.01 3.96 3.81
CA LYS A 143 -9.38 4.11 4.35
C LYS A 143 -9.76 3.04 5.37
N CYS A 144 -9.36 1.78 5.15
CA CYS A 144 -9.63 0.68 6.08
C CYS A 144 -8.42 0.17 6.86
N GLU A 145 -7.22 0.69 6.57
CA GLU A 145 -5.98 0.37 7.27
C GLU A 145 -5.62 -1.12 7.23
N ASP A 146 -5.97 -1.77 6.12
CA ASP A 146 -5.74 -3.20 5.91
C ASP A 146 -4.96 -3.46 4.62
N ILE A 147 -4.37 -4.65 4.56
CA ILE A 147 -3.42 -5.08 3.53
C ILE A 147 -4.08 -6.12 2.63
N TYR A 148 -3.96 -5.90 1.32
CA TYR A 148 -4.59 -6.71 0.28
C TYR A 148 -3.57 -7.31 -0.67
N ASN A 149 -3.96 -8.42 -1.29
CA ASN A 149 -3.23 -8.99 -2.41
C ASN A 149 -3.54 -8.20 -3.69
N PRO A 150 -2.54 -7.98 -4.57
CA PRO A 150 -2.80 -7.48 -5.92
C PRO A 150 -3.81 -8.38 -6.65
N LYS A 151 -4.78 -7.77 -7.35
CA LYS A 151 -5.83 -8.52 -8.06
C LYS A 151 -5.30 -9.33 -9.24
N SER A 152 -4.28 -8.80 -9.92
CA SER A 152 -3.70 -9.44 -11.10
C SER A 152 -2.51 -10.29 -10.71
N SER A 153 -2.46 -11.53 -11.20
CA SER A 153 -1.36 -12.46 -10.95
C SER A 153 -0.01 -11.96 -11.43
N ARG A 154 0.03 -11.08 -12.45
CA ARG A 154 1.28 -10.46 -12.92
C ARG A 154 2.01 -9.69 -11.81
N HIS A 155 1.25 -8.99 -10.96
CA HIS A 155 1.78 -8.20 -9.86
C HIS A 155 2.16 -9.06 -8.64
N ALA A 156 1.62 -10.27 -8.55
CA ALA A 156 1.94 -11.20 -7.47
C ALA A 156 3.36 -11.78 -7.56
N SER A 157 4.05 -11.60 -8.69
CA SER A 157 5.44 -12.03 -8.90
C SER A 157 6.47 -10.98 -8.46
N ILE A 158 6.04 -9.73 -8.22
CA ILE A 158 6.95 -8.66 -7.80
C ILE A 158 7.30 -8.85 -6.33
N ASP A 159 8.59 -8.74 -6.01
CA ASP A 159 9.07 -8.77 -4.64
C ASP A 159 8.57 -7.56 -3.84
N GLY A 160 8.05 -7.80 -2.63
CA GLY A 160 7.62 -6.74 -1.75
C GLY A 160 8.77 -5.89 -1.20
N ALA A 161 9.98 -6.47 -1.10
CA ALA A 161 11.17 -5.76 -0.63
C ALA A 161 11.50 -4.53 -1.48
N TYR A 162 11.11 -4.53 -2.76
CA TYR A 162 11.34 -3.40 -3.68
C TYR A 162 10.48 -2.16 -3.41
N PHE A 163 9.52 -2.26 -2.50
CA PHE A 163 8.72 -1.15 -2.00
C PHE A 163 8.97 -0.87 -0.52
N GLY A 164 9.53 -1.84 0.19
CA GLY A 164 9.77 -1.76 1.63
C GLY A 164 8.50 -1.75 2.49
N THR A 165 8.71 -1.94 3.78
CA THR A 165 7.65 -1.98 4.81
C THR A 165 7.14 -0.59 5.19
N SER A 166 7.96 0.45 4.98
CA SER A 166 7.73 1.79 5.56
C SER A 166 7.16 2.82 4.58
N PHE A 167 7.27 2.60 3.27
CA PHE A 167 6.93 3.60 2.24
C PHE A 167 5.53 4.21 2.39
N HIS A 168 4.49 3.37 2.55
CA HIS A 168 3.11 3.85 2.68
C HIS A 168 2.91 4.76 3.90
N ASN A 169 3.57 4.46 5.03
CA ASN A 169 3.49 5.27 6.24
C ASN A 169 4.22 6.62 6.06
N ILE A 170 5.41 6.59 5.47
CA ILE A 170 6.21 7.80 5.20
C ILE A 170 5.43 8.74 4.26
N LEU A 171 4.77 8.21 3.23
CA LEU A 171 3.96 9.00 2.32
C LEU A 171 2.85 9.77 3.06
N PHE A 172 2.12 9.12 3.97
CA PHE A 172 1.06 9.80 4.74
C PHE A 172 1.61 10.74 5.83
N GLN A 173 2.81 10.48 6.34
CA GLN A 173 3.47 11.41 7.25
C GLN A 173 3.87 12.72 6.54
N VAL A 174 4.34 12.64 5.29
CA VAL A 174 4.72 13.81 4.47
C VAL A 174 3.47 14.50 3.89
N TYR A 175 2.44 13.74 3.53
CA TYR A 175 1.20 14.24 2.93
C TYR A 175 -0.04 13.86 3.77
N PRO A 176 -0.21 14.42 4.98
CA PRO A 176 -1.30 14.07 5.88
C PRO A 176 -2.69 14.36 5.31
N ALA A 177 -2.80 15.35 4.42
CA ALA A 177 -4.05 15.72 3.75
C ALA A 177 -4.60 14.62 2.81
N LEU A 178 -3.81 13.58 2.50
CA LEU A 178 -4.24 12.45 1.67
C LEU A 178 -4.85 11.31 2.48
N VAL A 179 -4.78 11.37 3.81
CA VAL A 179 -5.40 10.37 4.68
C VAL A 179 -6.91 10.59 4.59
N PRO A 180 -7.67 9.64 4.02
CA PRO A 180 -9.11 9.79 3.93
C PRO A 180 -9.73 9.74 5.34
N PRO A 181 -10.88 10.42 5.52
CA PRO A 181 -11.66 10.24 6.74
C PRO A 181 -12.03 8.76 6.90
N LYS A 182 -12.01 8.29 8.15
CA LYS A 182 -12.30 6.89 8.45
C LYS A 182 -13.81 6.71 8.50
N SER A 183 -14.32 5.76 7.73
CA SER A 183 -15.74 5.42 7.76
C SER A 183 -16.00 4.31 8.78
N ILE A 184 -17.04 4.50 9.59
CA ILE A 184 -17.49 3.53 10.58
C ILE A 184 -18.36 2.44 9.93
N ARG A 185 -18.93 2.74 8.75
CA ARG A 185 -19.88 1.89 8.03
C ARG A 185 -19.34 0.48 7.78
N ARG A 186 -20.16 -0.50 8.14
CA ARG A 186 -19.90 -1.95 7.94
C ARG A 186 -21.07 -2.57 7.20
N TYR A 187 -20.81 -3.71 6.56
CA TYR A 187 -21.88 -4.49 5.95
C TYR A 187 -22.77 -5.06 7.06
N GLU A 188 -24.05 -4.73 7.02
CA GLU A 188 -25.07 -5.30 7.90
C GLU A 188 -25.75 -6.49 7.22
N PRO A 189 -25.55 -7.73 7.69
CA PRO A 189 -26.23 -8.90 7.13
C PRO A 189 -27.71 -8.86 7.48
N ARG A 190 -28.57 -8.87 6.45
CA ARG A 190 -30.03 -8.87 6.59
C ARG A 190 -30.67 -10.03 5.82
N VAL A 191 -31.71 -10.62 6.40
CA VAL A 191 -32.53 -11.69 5.80
C VAL A 191 -33.98 -11.18 5.77
N PHE A 192 -34.54 -11.01 4.57
CA PHE A 192 -35.86 -10.38 4.37
C PHE A 192 -36.03 -9.01 5.06
N GLY A 193 -34.94 -8.25 5.19
CA GLY A 193 -34.93 -6.93 5.86
C GLY A 193 -34.53 -6.98 7.34
N PHE A 194 -34.64 -8.15 7.99
CA PHE A 194 -34.30 -8.34 9.40
C PHE A 194 -32.80 -8.57 9.60
N ARG A 195 -32.21 -7.93 10.61
CA ARG A 195 -30.82 -8.16 11.01
C ARG A 195 -30.66 -9.58 11.56
N VAL A 196 -29.56 -10.25 11.22
CA VAL A 196 -29.28 -11.62 11.72
C VAL A 196 -28.88 -11.57 13.20
N HIS A 197 -29.61 -12.27 14.09
CA HIS A 197 -29.46 -12.19 15.56
C HIS A 197 -28.00 -12.28 16.06
N ALA A 198 -27.24 -13.30 15.62
CA ALA A 198 -25.85 -13.47 16.08
C ALA A 198 -24.92 -12.35 15.57
N ALA A 199 -25.09 -11.91 14.33
CA ALA A 199 -24.31 -10.82 13.77
C ALA A 199 -24.69 -9.47 14.42
N ALA A 200 -25.97 -9.27 14.72
CA ALA A 200 -26.47 -8.10 15.43
C ALA A 200 -25.91 -8.03 16.86
N ALA A 201 -25.89 -9.15 17.59
CA ALA A 201 -25.30 -9.22 18.93
C ALA A 201 -23.80 -8.88 18.93
N LEU A 202 -23.03 -9.44 17.99
CA LEU A 202 -21.61 -9.10 17.83
C LEU A 202 -21.42 -7.62 17.46
N GLN A 203 -22.24 -7.10 16.55
CA GLN A 203 -22.17 -5.72 16.10
C GLN A 203 -22.44 -4.75 17.27
N ARG A 204 -23.50 -4.97 18.05
CA ARG A 204 -23.81 -4.18 19.26
C ARG A 204 -22.63 -4.17 20.25
N TRP A 205 -22.01 -5.33 20.48
CA TRP A 205 -20.83 -5.41 21.35
C TRP A 205 -19.62 -4.63 20.78
N GLN A 206 -19.36 -4.75 19.47
CA GLN A 206 -18.27 -4.03 18.80
C GLN A 206 -18.48 -2.51 18.79
N ASP A 207 -19.73 -2.07 18.63
CA ASP A 207 -20.09 -0.65 18.65
C ASP A 207 -19.99 -0.08 20.07
N ALA A 208 -20.45 -0.80 21.09
CA ALA A 208 -20.24 -0.41 22.50
C ALA A 208 -18.75 -0.26 22.86
N ARG A 209 -17.90 -1.21 22.43
CA ARG A 209 -16.45 -1.13 22.68
C ARG A 209 -15.79 0.02 21.91
N ARG A 210 -16.34 0.41 20.77
CA ARG A 210 -15.87 1.54 19.97
C ARG A 210 -16.24 2.88 20.59
N GLU A 211 -17.46 3.02 21.09
CA GLU A 211 -17.89 4.23 21.81
C GLU A 211 -17.01 4.45 23.06
N GLU A 212 -16.70 3.41 23.82
CA GLU A 212 -15.75 3.49 24.94
C GLU A 212 -14.35 3.96 24.50
N LEU A 213 -13.88 3.52 23.33
CA LEU A 213 -12.62 3.98 22.74
C LEU A 213 -12.68 5.46 22.34
N LYS A 214 -13.76 5.90 21.68
CA LYS A 214 -13.98 7.31 21.31
C LYS A 214 -13.99 8.20 22.55
N ASP A 215 -14.71 7.81 23.60
CA ASP A 215 -14.74 8.52 24.88
C ASP A 215 -13.34 8.64 25.49
N ARG A 216 -12.54 7.57 25.42
CA ARG A 216 -11.15 7.58 25.90
C ARG A 216 -10.27 8.53 25.09
N LEU A 217 -10.38 8.53 23.76
CA LEU A 217 -9.63 9.43 22.88
C LEU A 217 -10.03 10.90 23.12
N HIS A 218 -11.32 11.17 23.27
CA HIS A 218 -11.85 12.49 23.58
C HIS A 218 -11.34 13.01 24.93
N LYS A 219 -11.31 12.16 25.98
CA LYS A 219 -10.69 12.50 27.28
C LYS A 219 -9.21 12.86 27.15
N LEU A 220 -8.49 12.25 26.21
CA LEU A 220 -7.09 12.55 25.90
C LEU A 220 -6.91 13.72 24.92
N LYS A 221 -8.00 14.36 24.47
CA LYS A 221 -8.02 15.42 23.45
C LYS A 221 -7.37 15.00 22.12
N ILE A 222 -7.50 13.73 21.77
CA ILE A 222 -7.07 13.18 20.49
C ILE A 222 -8.28 13.15 19.57
N ASP A 223 -8.20 13.82 18.42
CA ASP A 223 -9.22 13.75 17.38
C ASP A 223 -9.24 12.34 16.78
N SER A 224 -10.42 11.76 16.70
CA SER A 224 -10.61 10.39 16.25
C SER A 224 -10.61 10.25 14.73
N GLY A 225 -10.91 11.34 13.99
CA GLY A 225 -10.90 11.37 12.53
C GLY A 225 -11.92 10.44 11.85
N PHE A 226 -12.89 9.92 12.60
CA PHE A 226 -14.01 9.16 12.06
C PHE A 226 -15.10 10.11 11.55
N GLU A 227 -15.72 9.76 10.42
CA GLU A 227 -16.99 10.37 10.02
C GLU A 227 -18.08 9.96 11.01
N ASP A 228 -18.80 10.95 11.54
CA ASP A 228 -20.03 10.73 12.28
C ASP A 228 -21.13 10.37 11.27
N ASP A 229 -21.45 9.07 11.17
CA ASP A 229 -22.61 8.61 10.42
C ASP A 229 -23.87 8.99 11.21
N ASP A 230 -24.49 10.13 10.87
CA ASP A 230 -25.81 10.59 11.37
C ASP A 230 -27.00 9.82 10.74
N ASP A 231 -26.73 8.80 9.92
CA ASP A 231 -27.75 8.06 9.14
C ASP A 231 -28.31 6.82 9.86
N GLY A 232 -28.43 6.87 11.18
CA GLY A 232 -29.04 5.80 11.96
C GLY A 232 -30.01 6.37 12.96
N GLU A 233 -31.28 6.51 12.57
CA GLU A 233 -32.39 6.54 13.54
C GLU A 233 -32.13 5.42 14.55
N ARG A 234 -31.77 5.80 15.78
CA ARG A 234 -31.85 4.91 16.92
C ARG A 234 -33.33 4.62 17.07
N GLU A 235 -33.79 3.52 16.46
CA GLU A 235 -35.00 2.87 16.92
C GLU A 235 -34.67 2.43 18.36
N ASP A 236 -35.09 3.26 19.32
CA ASP A 236 -35.12 2.93 20.73
C ASP A 236 -36.11 1.75 20.89
N GLU A 237 -35.64 0.54 20.65
CA GLU A 237 -36.34 -0.67 21.11
C GLU A 237 -36.13 -0.76 22.62
N GLU A 238 -37.02 -0.11 23.36
CA GLU A 238 -37.27 -0.41 24.77
C GLU A 238 -37.77 -1.87 24.86
N GLU A 239 -36.86 -2.83 25.00
CA GLU A 239 -37.22 -4.19 25.41
C GLU A 239 -37.58 -4.15 26.91
N GLU A 240 -38.88 -4.12 27.22
CA GLU A 240 -39.41 -4.45 28.55
C GLU A 240 -39.11 -5.92 28.85
N ASP A 241 -38.10 -6.16 29.70
CA ASP A 241 -37.84 -7.46 30.31
C ASP A 241 -38.97 -7.83 31.29
N GLU A 242 -40.08 -8.39 30.80
CA GLU A 242 -41.00 -9.16 31.65
C GLU A 242 -40.35 -10.51 31.98
N ALA A 243 -39.59 -10.54 33.08
CA ALA A 243 -39.15 -11.77 33.73
C ALA A 243 -40.37 -12.53 34.28
N GLY A 244 -40.93 -13.43 33.46
CA GLY A 244 -41.89 -14.43 33.89
C GLY A 244 -41.24 -15.43 34.84
N ASP A 245 -41.58 -15.29 36.12
CA ASP A 245 -41.28 -16.23 37.19
C ASP A 245 -41.88 -17.61 36.88
N MET A 246 -41.03 -18.58 36.49
CA MET A 246 -41.42 -19.98 36.39
C MET A 246 -40.88 -20.73 37.60
N ASP A 247 -41.71 -20.78 38.64
CA ASP A 247 -41.57 -21.61 39.83
C ASP A 247 -41.41 -23.09 39.41
N VAL A 248 -40.22 -23.64 39.63
CA VAL A 248 -39.93 -25.06 39.41
C VAL A 248 -40.39 -25.83 40.66
N VAL A 249 -41.66 -26.26 40.66
CA VAL A 249 -42.19 -27.17 41.68
C VAL A 249 -41.52 -28.53 41.52
N ALA A 250 -40.53 -28.80 42.37
CA ALA A 250 -39.95 -30.12 42.54
C ALA A 250 -41.01 -31.10 43.05
N THR A 251 -41.35 -32.09 42.21
CA THR A 251 -42.03 -33.31 42.67
C THR A 251 -41.04 -34.47 42.58
N ASN A 252 -40.81 -35.05 43.75
CA ASN A 252 -39.93 -36.18 44.04
C ASN A 252 -40.42 -37.48 43.37
N PRO A 253 -39.57 -38.51 43.32
CA PRO A 253 -39.82 -39.67 44.17
C PRO A 253 -38.87 -39.72 45.37
#